data_AF-A0A0E0HQD2-F1
#
_entry.id   AF-A0A0E0HQD2-F1
#
_cell.length_a   1.000
_cell.length_b   1.000
_cell.length_c   1.000
_cell.angle_alpha   90.00
_cell.angle_beta   90.00
_cell.angle_gamma   90.00
#
_symmetry.space_group_name_H-M   'P 1'
#
loop_
_entity.id
_entity.type
_entity.pdbx_description
1 polymer ?
#
loop_
_entity_poly.entity_id
_entity_poly.type
_entity_poly.pdbx_seq_one_letter_code
_entity_poly.pdbx_strand_id
1 'polypeptide(L)'
;MARRRSRRADKANCGRAPRKAKVVPAAATSVDDVPDHLLEDILLRLGPSSACLVRAAYACKRWRRVVTAAGFLDAFCALHGAHHRVAGYYHTVDAYYEEPGLPGGESSVFVPSSSSLAGVDARRWFSLDFLPAGDDLSWELADSRGGLLLLSKKRRTRARSGYAAEGDFFFTDLIVCEPLTQRYQGILCPADFTGYRCIGVFLLDGGDDGGGDISLSNFRVLCALYDLYWLNNRHIGVQSACVFSSGSHGGGWRLPKSAVADDIQLTARFNAMSFVGRAGGCFYWGIDDEDDGAMLVLDETTTEFSLVTFPDIIRENYHMTTFRIIAGGDGAMRVLRVIGNDLKVFTQLAGSGGEWVLEKLVRLPEATRGLPGHEERYFEQNEAMIVAADAAYVLLTPSVEKTWLFSVELETMTLERHHERNKYAGVAYPYELPLLRALHAGGRYR
;
A
#
# COMPACT_ATOMS: atom_id res chain seq x y z
N MET A 1 -48.12 -95.40 -51.54
CA MET A 1 -46.74 -95.94 -51.72
C MET A 1 -45.92 -94.87 -52.45
N ALA A 2 -44.71 -94.45 -52.14
CA ALA A 2 -43.74 -94.72 -51.09
C ALA A 2 -42.99 -93.38 -50.83
N ARG A 3 -42.76 -93.02 -49.56
CA ARG A 3 -42.09 -91.76 -49.16
C ARG A 3 -40.57 -91.97 -49.10
N ARG A 4 -39.83 -91.08 -49.78
CA ARG A 4 -38.37 -90.95 -49.75
C ARG A 4 -37.88 -90.43 -48.39
N ARG A 5 -36.78 -91.02 -47.92
CA ARG A 5 -35.96 -90.61 -46.75
C ARG A 5 -35.35 -89.21 -46.96
N SER A 6 -35.24 -88.44 -45.88
CA SER A 6 -34.27 -87.33 -45.75
C SER A 6 -33.79 -87.20 -44.30
N ARG A 7 -32.55 -86.72 -44.16
CA ARG A 7 -31.59 -86.89 -43.06
C ARG A 7 -31.91 -86.08 -41.79
N ARG A 8 -31.53 -86.63 -40.63
CA ARG A 8 -31.37 -85.91 -39.35
C ARG A 8 -30.17 -84.96 -39.46
N ALA A 9 -30.35 -83.72 -39.03
CA ALA A 9 -29.27 -82.78 -38.73
C ALA A 9 -29.46 -82.28 -37.29
N ASP A 10 -28.36 -82.34 -36.53
CA ASP A 10 -28.26 -81.95 -35.12
C ASP A 10 -28.64 -80.47 -34.92
N LYS A 11 -29.50 -80.21 -33.92
CA LYS A 11 -29.74 -78.85 -33.43
C LYS A 11 -28.82 -78.58 -32.26
N ALA A 12 -27.81 -77.78 -32.54
CA ALA A 12 -26.87 -77.22 -31.59
C ALA A 12 -27.58 -76.40 -30.50
N ASN A 13 -27.01 -76.53 -29.31
CA ASN A 13 -27.36 -75.87 -28.06
C ASN A 13 -27.08 -74.35 -28.17
N CYS A 14 -28.12 -73.51 -28.18
CA CYS A 14 -27.97 -72.06 -28.10
C CYS A 14 -28.10 -71.61 -26.64
N GLY A 15 -26.97 -71.14 -26.08
CA GLY A 15 -26.82 -70.70 -24.71
C GLY A 15 -27.73 -69.53 -24.31
N ARG A 16 -28.14 -69.52 -23.04
CA ARG A 16 -28.76 -68.38 -22.37
C ARG A 16 -27.78 -67.21 -22.35
N ALA A 17 -28.21 -66.06 -22.87
CA ALA A 17 -27.48 -64.79 -22.73
C ALA A 17 -27.35 -64.41 -21.25
N PRO A 18 -26.22 -63.83 -20.80
CA PRO A 18 -26.08 -63.36 -19.44
C PRO A 18 -26.98 -62.16 -19.21
N ARG A 19 -27.70 -62.15 -18.08
CA ARG A 19 -28.42 -60.97 -17.60
C ARG A 19 -27.41 -59.84 -17.44
N LYS A 20 -27.55 -58.77 -18.23
CA LYS A 20 -26.78 -57.53 -18.02
C LYS A 20 -27.04 -57.06 -16.59
N ALA A 21 -25.99 -57.09 -15.75
CA ALA A 21 -26.02 -56.42 -14.47
C ALA A 21 -26.30 -54.93 -14.73
N LYS A 22 -27.33 -54.41 -14.09
CA LYS A 22 -27.68 -52.99 -14.18
C LYS A 22 -26.56 -52.23 -13.46
N VAL A 23 -25.61 -51.69 -14.21
CA VAL A 23 -24.63 -50.75 -13.67
C VAL A 23 -25.44 -49.53 -13.23
N VAL A 24 -25.62 -49.38 -11.92
CA VAL A 24 -26.12 -48.13 -11.35
C VAL A 24 -25.04 -47.09 -11.63
N PRO A 25 -25.33 -45.99 -12.36
CA PRO A 25 -24.33 -44.96 -12.54
C PRO A 25 -23.95 -44.45 -11.16
N ALA A 26 -22.65 -44.40 -10.85
CA ALA A 26 -22.16 -43.75 -9.64
C ALA A 26 -22.83 -42.38 -9.55
N ALA A 27 -23.49 -42.09 -8.42
CA ALA A 27 -24.12 -40.80 -8.21
C ALA A 27 -23.07 -39.72 -8.47
N ALA A 28 -23.40 -38.76 -9.34
CA ALA A 28 -22.49 -37.68 -9.67
C ALA A 28 -22.18 -36.91 -8.39
N THR A 29 -20.93 -37.00 -7.91
CA THR A 29 -20.48 -36.28 -6.73
C THR A 29 -20.37 -34.79 -7.06
N SER A 30 -21.09 -33.96 -6.31
CA SER A 30 -21.06 -32.49 -6.37
C SER A 30 -20.04 -31.95 -5.36
N VAL A 31 -19.64 -30.69 -5.51
CA VAL A 31 -18.90 -29.97 -4.46
C VAL A 31 -19.72 -29.87 -3.16
N ASP A 32 -21.05 -30.04 -3.24
CA ASP A 32 -21.90 -30.12 -2.06
C ASP A 32 -21.64 -31.37 -1.21
N ASP A 33 -21.05 -32.44 -1.77
CA ASP A 33 -20.74 -33.68 -1.05
C ASP A 33 -19.42 -33.60 -0.25
N VAL A 34 -18.62 -32.54 -0.45
CA VAL A 34 -17.35 -32.31 0.26
C VAL A 34 -17.64 -31.87 1.70
N PRO A 35 -17.15 -32.54 2.76
CA PRO A 35 -17.31 -32.10 4.14
C PRO A 35 -16.71 -30.71 4.43
N ASP A 36 -17.24 -30.00 5.43
CA ASP A 36 -16.84 -28.61 5.72
C ASP A 36 -15.34 -28.45 6.04
N HIS A 37 -14.69 -29.41 6.71
CA HIS A 37 -13.25 -29.36 6.99
C HIS A 37 -12.39 -29.46 5.73
N LEU A 38 -12.80 -30.27 4.75
CA LEU A 38 -12.10 -30.34 3.46
C LEU A 38 -12.42 -29.11 2.60
N LEU A 39 -13.64 -28.58 2.70
CA LEU A 39 -14.00 -27.33 2.03
C LEU A 39 -13.17 -26.17 2.58
N GLU A 40 -12.95 -26.10 3.89
CA GLU A 40 -12.05 -25.16 4.54
C GLU A 40 -10.62 -25.26 3.98
N ASP A 41 -10.04 -26.46 3.93
CA ASP A 41 -8.72 -26.69 3.34
C ASP A 41 -8.63 -26.26 1.87
N ILE A 42 -9.68 -26.50 1.09
CA ILE A 42 -9.76 -26.07 -0.32
C ILE A 42 -9.80 -24.54 -0.41
N LEU A 43 -10.64 -23.89 0.41
CA LEU A 43 -10.80 -22.44 0.43
C LEU A 43 -9.54 -21.72 0.92
N LEU A 44 -8.84 -22.28 1.91
CA LEU A 44 -7.53 -21.79 2.34
C LEU A 44 -6.50 -21.82 1.20
N ARG A 45 -6.64 -22.77 0.28
CA ARG A 45 -5.75 -22.92 -0.88
C ARG A 45 -6.23 -22.19 -2.13
N LEU A 46 -7.34 -21.43 -2.08
CA LEU A 46 -7.85 -20.67 -3.24
C LEU A 46 -6.97 -19.45 -3.57
N GLY A 47 -5.76 -19.75 -4.04
CA GLY A 47 -4.78 -18.84 -4.62
C GLY A 47 -4.29 -17.72 -3.69
N PRO A 48 -3.19 -17.05 -4.08
CA PRO A 48 -2.63 -15.95 -3.31
C PRO A 48 -3.52 -14.69 -3.27
N SER A 49 -4.67 -14.65 -3.97
CA SER A 49 -5.48 -13.42 -4.05
C SER A 49 -6.71 -13.48 -3.14
N SER A 50 -6.76 -12.57 -2.16
CA SER A 50 -7.94 -12.29 -1.31
C SER A 50 -9.25 -12.11 -2.10
N ALA A 51 -9.19 -11.64 -3.34
CA ALA A 51 -10.35 -11.48 -4.23
C ALA A 51 -10.99 -12.81 -4.65
N CYS A 52 -10.19 -13.86 -4.84
CA CYS A 52 -10.70 -15.21 -5.16
C CYS A 52 -11.50 -15.77 -3.98
N LEU A 53 -10.97 -15.61 -2.76
CA LEU A 53 -11.63 -16.01 -1.53
C LEU A 53 -12.97 -15.29 -1.34
N VAL A 54 -13.00 -13.97 -1.55
CA VAL A 54 -14.23 -13.18 -1.47
C VAL A 54 -15.25 -13.68 -2.49
N ARG A 55 -14.88 -13.87 -3.76
CA ARG A 55 -15.78 -14.41 -4.79
C ARG A 55 -16.31 -15.81 -4.43
N ALA A 56 -15.46 -16.68 -3.90
CA ALA A 56 -15.83 -18.01 -3.44
C ALA A 56 -16.88 -17.96 -2.31
N ALA A 57 -16.68 -17.08 -1.32
CA ALA A 57 -17.65 -16.86 -0.26
C ALA A 57 -18.99 -16.27 -0.75
N TYR A 58 -19.01 -15.63 -1.93
CA TYR A 58 -20.24 -15.16 -2.57
C TYR A 58 -20.98 -16.23 -3.38
N ALA A 59 -20.35 -17.36 -3.69
CA ALA A 59 -20.96 -18.44 -4.45
C ALA A 59 -22.19 -19.03 -3.72
N CYS A 60 -22.06 -19.36 -2.42
CA CYS A 60 -23.19 -19.85 -1.63
C CYS A 60 -23.05 -19.57 -0.12
N LYS A 61 -24.17 -19.68 0.62
CA LYS A 61 -24.22 -19.45 2.08
C LYS A 61 -23.29 -20.38 2.86
N ARG A 62 -23.12 -21.62 2.39
CA ARG A 62 -22.26 -22.62 3.04
C ARG A 62 -20.79 -22.21 2.98
N TRP A 63 -20.31 -21.80 1.80
CA TRP A 63 -18.94 -21.36 1.62
C TRP A 63 -18.68 -20.09 2.42
N ARG A 64 -19.61 -19.13 2.37
CA ARG A 64 -19.53 -17.93 3.22
C ARG A 64 -19.34 -18.28 4.69
N ARG A 65 -20.17 -19.19 5.23
CA ARG A 65 -20.11 -19.63 6.63
C ARG A 65 -18.73 -20.18 6.98
N VAL A 66 -18.14 -20.99 6.11
CA VAL A 66 -16.79 -21.56 6.32
C VAL A 66 -15.74 -20.45 6.33
N VAL A 67 -15.75 -19.54 5.35
CA VAL A 67 -14.78 -18.43 5.29
C VAL A 67 -14.92 -17.46 6.46
N THR A 68 -16.14 -17.23 6.95
CA THR A 68 -16.40 -16.35 8.11
C THR A 68 -16.25 -17.07 9.46
N ALA A 69 -15.84 -18.34 9.47
CA ALA A 69 -15.59 -19.05 10.71
C ALA A 69 -14.39 -18.44 11.46
N ALA A 70 -14.43 -18.49 12.79
CA ALA A 70 -13.34 -17.99 13.61
C ALA A 70 -12.03 -18.74 13.27
N GLY A 71 -10.93 -18.00 13.13
CA GLY A 71 -9.61 -18.56 12.79
C GLY A 71 -9.35 -18.82 11.30
N PHE A 72 -10.38 -18.81 10.43
CA PHE A 72 -10.17 -19.04 8.99
C PHE A 72 -9.27 -17.96 8.38
N LEU A 73 -9.55 -16.69 8.64
CA LEU A 73 -8.77 -15.58 8.10
C LEU A 73 -7.35 -15.55 8.67
N ASP A 74 -7.17 -15.90 9.94
CA ASP A 74 -5.84 -16.01 10.57
C ASP A 74 -5.03 -17.12 9.91
N ALA A 75 -5.64 -18.28 9.68
CA ALA A 75 -5.02 -19.39 8.96
C ALA A 75 -4.69 -19.03 7.51
N PHE A 76 -5.59 -18.33 6.82
CA PHE A 76 -5.36 -17.84 5.46
C PHE A 76 -4.17 -16.86 5.42
N CYS A 77 -4.10 -15.94 6.38
CA CYS A 77 -3.01 -14.97 6.48
C CYS A 77 -1.69 -15.62 6.89
N ALA A 78 -1.72 -16.65 7.75
CA ALA A 78 -0.53 -17.41 8.10
C ALA A 78 0.00 -18.22 6.90
N LEU A 79 -0.89 -18.74 6.05
CA LEU A 79 -0.52 -19.54 4.89
C LEU A 79 0.04 -18.71 3.74
N HIS A 80 -0.57 -17.56 3.46
CA HIS A 80 -0.18 -16.71 2.32
C HIS A 80 0.72 -15.54 2.73
N GLY A 81 0.64 -15.03 3.94
CA GLY A 81 1.33 -13.82 4.39
C GLY A 81 0.53 -12.54 4.14
N ALA A 82 0.92 -11.45 4.81
CA ALA A 82 0.17 -10.19 4.84
C ALA A 82 0.05 -9.50 3.47
N HIS A 83 1.04 -9.64 2.58
CA HIS A 83 1.04 -9.03 1.23
C HIS A 83 -0.15 -9.47 0.37
N HIS A 84 -0.72 -10.65 0.63
CA HIS A 84 -1.87 -11.18 -0.10
C HIS A 84 -3.21 -10.53 0.29
N ARG A 85 -3.19 -9.63 1.28
CA ARG A 85 -4.32 -8.74 1.58
C ARG A 85 -4.40 -7.54 0.63
N VAL A 86 -3.31 -7.16 -0.05
CA VAL A 86 -3.30 -5.98 -0.93
C VAL A 86 -4.09 -6.26 -2.20
N ALA A 87 -5.24 -5.58 -2.35
CA ALA A 87 -6.11 -5.69 -3.51
C ALA A 87 -5.58 -4.89 -4.71
N GLY A 88 -4.83 -3.83 -4.44
CA GLY A 88 -4.29 -2.90 -5.41
C GLY A 88 -3.67 -1.69 -4.75
N TYR A 89 -3.34 -0.70 -5.57
CA TYR A 89 -2.66 0.52 -5.15
C TYR A 89 -3.39 1.73 -5.70
N TYR A 90 -3.51 2.78 -4.88
CA TYR A 90 -3.88 4.10 -5.35
C TYR A 90 -2.61 4.86 -5.74
N HIS A 91 -2.43 5.09 -7.03
CA HIS A 91 -1.32 5.84 -7.57
C HIS A 91 -1.66 7.32 -7.68
N THR A 92 -0.78 8.19 -7.19
CA THR A 92 -0.83 9.63 -7.45
C THR A 92 0.11 10.01 -8.58
N VAL A 93 -0.06 11.24 -9.10
CA VAL A 93 0.88 11.85 -10.05
C VAL A 93 1.34 13.15 -9.43
N ASP A 94 2.65 13.29 -9.27
CA ASP A 94 3.27 14.50 -8.74
C ASP A 94 3.59 15.45 -9.92
N ALA A 95 3.12 16.70 -9.78
CA ALA A 95 3.30 17.76 -10.75
C ALA A 95 4.78 18.08 -11.04
N TYR A 96 5.71 17.68 -10.18
CA TYR A 96 7.15 17.80 -10.42
C TYR A 96 7.63 16.97 -11.62
N TYR A 97 6.94 15.87 -11.95
CA TYR A 97 7.37 14.90 -12.96
C TYR A 97 6.60 15.00 -14.28
N GLU A 98 5.29 15.30 -14.27
CA GLU A 98 4.48 15.44 -15.50
C GLU A 98 3.42 16.55 -15.43
N GLU A 99 3.23 17.27 -16.54
CA GLU A 99 1.96 17.91 -16.94
C GLU A 99 1.52 17.30 -18.28
N PRO A 100 0.24 16.91 -18.47
CA PRO A 100 -0.93 17.18 -17.63
C PRO A 100 -1.19 16.06 -16.60
N GLY A 101 -1.90 16.41 -15.51
CA GLY A 101 -2.35 15.44 -14.52
C GLY A 101 -3.25 14.33 -15.09
N LEU A 102 -3.72 13.43 -14.21
CA LEU A 102 -4.49 12.26 -14.60
C LEU A 102 -5.69 12.59 -15.51
N PRO A 103 -6.05 11.70 -16.46
CA PRO A 103 -7.21 11.88 -17.31
C PRO A 103 -8.47 12.12 -16.47
N GLY A 104 -9.20 13.20 -16.73
CA GLY A 104 -10.42 13.55 -15.98
C GLY A 104 -10.20 14.48 -14.78
N GLY A 105 -8.96 14.87 -14.46
CA GLY A 105 -8.66 15.80 -13.37
C GLY A 105 -8.73 15.17 -11.97
N GLU A 106 -8.71 13.84 -11.90
CA GLU A 106 -8.62 13.07 -10.67
C GLU A 106 -7.22 13.24 -10.03
N SER A 107 -7.15 13.15 -8.69
CA SER A 107 -5.87 13.22 -7.96
C SER A 107 -5.17 11.86 -7.81
N SER A 108 -5.87 10.76 -8.10
CA SER A 108 -5.35 9.39 -7.90
C SER A 108 -6.10 8.36 -8.74
N VAL A 109 -5.43 7.27 -9.14
CA VAL A 109 -6.02 6.14 -9.85
C VAL A 109 -5.78 4.84 -9.09
N PHE A 110 -6.82 4.00 -8.97
CA PHE A 110 -6.68 2.66 -8.42
C PHE A 110 -6.24 1.64 -9.48
N VAL A 111 -5.14 0.94 -9.20
CA VAL A 111 -4.60 -0.15 -10.03
C VAL A 111 -4.66 -1.47 -9.24
N PRO A 112 -5.41 -2.48 -9.71
CA PRO A 112 -5.55 -3.74 -8.99
C PRO A 112 -4.27 -4.59 -9.08
N SER A 113 -3.90 -5.27 -7.99
CA SER A 113 -2.76 -6.21 -7.96
C SER A 113 -3.04 -7.51 -8.73
N SER A 114 -4.31 -7.82 -9.00
CA SER A 114 -4.72 -9.00 -9.77
C SER A 114 -5.72 -8.60 -10.85
N SER A 115 -5.55 -9.17 -12.05
CA SER A 115 -6.52 -9.05 -13.14
C SER A 115 -7.92 -9.54 -12.76
N SER A 116 -8.04 -10.39 -11.74
CA SER A 116 -9.33 -10.85 -11.23
C SER A 116 -10.16 -9.76 -10.52
N LEU A 117 -9.52 -8.67 -10.10
CA LEU A 117 -10.14 -7.44 -9.62
C LEU A 117 -10.20 -6.35 -10.70
N ALA A 118 -9.84 -6.63 -11.96
CA ALA A 118 -9.90 -5.64 -13.04
C ALA A 118 -11.28 -5.56 -13.73
N GLY A 119 -12.29 -6.27 -13.21
CA GLY A 119 -13.66 -6.23 -13.72
C GLY A 119 -14.34 -4.86 -13.50
N VAL A 120 -15.41 -4.60 -14.25
CA VAL A 120 -16.16 -3.32 -14.24
C VAL A 120 -16.63 -2.94 -12.83
N ASP A 121 -17.05 -3.91 -12.02
CA ASP A 121 -17.55 -3.67 -10.66
C ASP A 121 -16.45 -3.19 -9.69
N ALA A 122 -15.20 -3.60 -9.90
CA ALA A 122 -14.11 -3.21 -9.02
C ALA A 122 -13.76 -1.72 -9.16
N ARG A 123 -13.78 -1.17 -10.38
CA ARG A 123 -13.60 0.28 -10.58
C ARG A 123 -14.64 1.10 -9.80
N ARG A 124 -15.87 0.59 -9.70
CA ARG A 124 -16.93 1.22 -8.91
C ARG A 124 -16.70 1.11 -7.40
N TRP A 125 -16.15 -0.01 -6.92
CA TRP A 125 -15.89 -0.22 -5.49
C TRP A 125 -14.68 0.53 -4.96
N PHE A 126 -13.71 0.84 -5.82
CA PHE A 126 -12.49 1.55 -5.45
C PHE A 126 -12.49 3.02 -5.89
N SER A 127 -13.57 3.50 -6.51
CA SER A 127 -13.75 4.94 -6.82
C SER A 127 -13.89 5.78 -5.54
N LEU A 128 -13.38 7.01 -5.59
CA LEU A 128 -13.47 8.01 -4.53
C LEU A 128 -14.56 9.07 -4.79
N ASP A 129 -15.45 8.87 -5.76
CA ASP A 129 -16.51 9.83 -6.15
C ASP A 129 -17.56 10.10 -5.05
N PHE A 130 -17.60 9.27 -4.00
CA PHE A 130 -18.49 9.44 -2.86
C PHE A 130 -18.00 10.49 -1.84
N LEU A 131 -16.75 10.95 -2.00
CA LEU A 131 -16.18 11.99 -1.15
C LEU A 131 -16.85 13.35 -1.43
N PRO A 132 -16.99 14.21 -0.41
CA PRO A 132 -17.59 15.53 -0.61
C PRO A 132 -16.74 16.36 -1.58
N ALA A 133 -17.40 16.98 -2.56
CA ALA A 133 -16.75 17.94 -3.44
C ALA A 133 -16.23 19.12 -2.60
N GLY A 134 -14.96 19.49 -2.80
CA GLY A 134 -14.41 20.70 -2.19
C GLY A 134 -14.76 21.92 -3.03
N ASP A 135 -15.26 22.97 -2.39
CA ASP A 135 -15.71 24.20 -3.05
C ASP A 135 -14.61 24.81 -3.95
N ASP A 136 -13.34 24.82 -3.47
CA ASP A 136 -12.14 25.32 -4.18
C ASP A 136 -10.86 24.50 -3.90
N LEU A 137 -10.99 23.40 -3.16
CA LEU A 137 -9.90 22.61 -2.61
C LEU A 137 -10.03 21.17 -3.10
N SER A 138 -8.93 20.52 -3.47
CA SER A 138 -8.92 19.10 -3.83
C SER A 138 -8.47 18.25 -2.66
N TRP A 139 -9.03 17.05 -2.55
CA TRP A 139 -8.53 16.03 -1.64
C TRP A 139 -7.30 15.37 -2.25
N GLU A 140 -6.18 15.37 -1.52
CA GLU A 140 -4.97 14.64 -1.89
C GLU A 140 -4.76 13.46 -0.94
N LEU A 141 -4.34 12.32 -1.49
CA LEU A 141 -3.99 11.15 -0.67
C LEU A 141 -2.71 11.44 0.12
N ALA A 142 -2.80 11.20 1.43
CA ALA A 142 -1.70 11.42 2.36
C ALA A 142 -1.17 10.12 2.97
N ASP A 143 -2.04 9.13 3.23
CA ASP A 143 -1.63 7.81 3.74
C ASP A 143 -2.70 6.72 3.48
N SER A 144 -2.32 5.46 3.66
CA SER A 144 -3.21 4.29 3.58
C SER A 144 -2.85 3.23 4.61
N ARG A 145 -3.85 2.63 5.25
CA ARG A 145 -3.63 1.52 6.21
C ARG A 145 -4.85 0.62 6.35
N GLY A 146 -4.68 -0.70 6.24
CA GLY A 146 -5.71 -1.72 6.52
C GLY A 146 -7.08 -1.49 5.86
N GLY A 147 -7.07 -0.97 4.63
CA GLY A 147 -8.27 -0.69 3.83
C GLY A 147 -8.90 0.69 4.05
N LEU A 148 -8.25 1.56 4.83
CA LEU A 148 -8.59 2.96 4.94
C LEU A 148 -7.61 3.83 4.13
N LEU A 149 -8.13 4.92 3.60
CA LEU A 149 -7.34 5.98 2.98
C LEU A 149 -7.49 7.26 3.79
N LEU A 150 -6.40 7.99 3.97
CA LEU A 150 -6.35 9.31 4.58
C LEU A 150 -6.10 10.34 3.49
N LEU A 151 -6.97 11.35 3.44
CA LEU A 151 -6.88 12.46 2.53
C LEU A 151 -6.75 13.77 3.30
N SER A 152 -5.89 14.66 2.79
CA SER A 152 -5.76 16.03 3.27
C SER A 152 -6.35 17.00 2.25
N LYS A 153 -6.90 18.11 2.76
CA LYS A 153 -7.52 19.13 1.93
C LYS A 153 -6.44 20.11 1.44
N LYS A 154 -6.15 20.16 0.14
CA LYS A 154 -5.15 21.08 -0.40
C LYS A 154 -5.76 22.23 -1.19
N ARG A 155 -5.13 23.40 -1.07
CA ARG A 155 -5.42 24.55 -1.95
C ARG A 155 -5.01 24.21 -3.37
N ARG A 156 -5.95 24.38 -4.32
CA ARG A 156 -5.61 24.41 -5.74
C ARG A 156 -4.68 25.60 -6.00
N THR A 157 -3.38 25.37 -5.94
CA THR A 157 -2.41 26.39 -6.31
C THR A 157 -2.42 26.57 -7.81
N ARG A 158 -2.70 27.79 -8.27
CA ARG A 158 -2.42 28.25 -9.64
C ARG A 158 -0.94 28.61 -9.84
N ALA A 159 -0.04 28.16 -8.96
CA ALA A 159 1.35 28.59 -8.97
C ALA A 159 2.15 27.82 -10.03
N ARG A 160 2.58 28.53 -11.08
CA ARG A 160 3.40 28.07 -12.22
C ARG A 160 4.86 27.74 -11.87
N SER A 161 5.16 27.40 -10.63
CA SER A 161 6.54 27.26 -10.15
C SER A 161 6.65 25.98 -9.35
N GLY A 162 7.54 25.07 -9.77
CA GLY A 162 7.80 23.76 -9.17
C GLY A 162 8.42 23.78 -7.77
N TYR A 163 8.22 24.87 -7.03
CA TYR A 163 8.46 24.98 -5.60
C TYR A 163 7.09 25.18 -4.96
N ALA A 164 6.67 24.24 -4.10
CA ALA A 164 5.46 24.40 -3.30
C ALA A 164 5.49 25.78 -2.64
N ALA A 165 4.49 26.61 -2.94
CA ALA A 165 4.43 27.94 -2.37
C ALA A 165 4.32 27.80 -0.85
N GLU A 166 4.92 28.72 -0.11
CA GLU A 166 5.01 28.70 1.35
C GLU A 166 3.63 28.55 2.07
N GLY A 167 2.52 28.74 1.35
CA GLY A 167 1.15 28.53 1.81
C GLY A 167 0.52 27.14 1.60
N ASP A 168 1.25 26.15 1.05
CA ASP A 168 0.72 24.79 0.77
C ASP A 168 0.81 23.83 1.95
N PHE A 169 1.41 24.26 3.06
CA PHE A 169 1.80 23.38 4.16
C PHE A 169 1.01 23.58 5.45
N PHE A 170 -0.04 24.40 5.44
CA PHE A 170 -0.83 24.61 6.65
C PHE A 170 -1.66 23.37 7.01
N PHE A 171 -1.71 23.07 8.30
CA PHE A 171 -2.58 22.01 8.80
C PHE A 171 -4.04 22.34 8.50
N THR A 172 -4.78 21.34 8.03
CA THR A 172 -6.10 21.52 7.40
C THR A 172 -7.02 20.36 7.73
N ASP A 173 -8.27 20.43 7.26
CA ASP A 173 -9.24 19.36 7.44
C ASP A 173 -8.78 18.09 6.75
N LEU A 174 -9.06 16.96 7.38
CA LEU A 174 -8.72 15.63 6.89
C LEU A 174 -10.00 14.84 6.64
N ILE A 175 -9.92 13.84 5.76
CA ILE A 175 -10.93 12.81 5.61
C ILE A 175 -10.27 11.45 5.70
N VAL A 176 -10.87 10.56 6.48
CA VAL A 176 -10.59 9.12 6.41
C VAL A 176 -11.74 8.44 5.72
N CYS A 177 -11.48 7.60 4.72
CA CYS A 177 -12.52 6.89 4.00
C CYS A 177 -12.23 5.40 3.83
N GLU A 178 -13.31 4.63 3.66
CA GLU A 178 -13.31 3.20 3.35
C GLU A 178 -13.99 3.02 1.98
N PRO A 179 -13.21 3.00 0.88
CA PRO A 179 -13.73 2.87 -0.49
C PRO A 179 -14.73 1.73 -0.66
N LEU A 180 -14.42 0.55 -0.13
CA LEU A 180 -15.26 -0.65 -0.26
C LEU A 180 -16.70 -0.45 0.24
N THR A 181 -16.89 0.35 1.30
CA THR A 181 -18.22 0.63 1.85
C THR A 181 -18.74 2.02 1.46
N GLN A 182 -17.94 2.80 0.72
CA GLN A 182 -18.21 4.19 0.34
C GLN A 182 -18.59 5.06 1.55
N ARG A 183 -17.93 4.81 2.68
CA ARG A 183 -18.11 5.60 3.91
C ARG A 183 -16.88 6.44 4.16
N TYR A 184 -17.08 7.60 4.77
CA TYR A 184 -16.01 8.48 5.20
C TYR A 184 -16.34 9.15 6.53
N GLN A 185 -15.29 9.65 7.18
CA GLN A 185 -15.37 10.51 8.35
C GLN A 185 -14.48 11.72 8.12
N GLY A 186 -15.08 12.91 8.20
CA GLY A 186 -14.35 14.17 8.21
C GLY A 186 -13.76 14.46 9.59
N ILE A 187 -12.57 15.05 9.59
CA ILE A 187 -11.84 15.46 10.79
C ILE A 187 -11.49 16.93 10.60
N LEU A 188 -12.15 17.79 11.37
CA LEU A 188 -11.91 19.23 11.29
C LEU A 188 -10.59 19.59 11.94
N CYS A 189 -9.87 20.52 11.32
CA CYS A 189 -8.71 21.16 11.90
C CYS A 189 -9.13 21.92 13.18
N PRO A 190 -8.54 21.62 14.36
CA PRO A 190 -8.75 22.39 15.58
C PRO A 190 -8.38 23.86 15.38
N ALA A 191 -9.17 24.77 15.96
CA ALA A 191 -8.90 26.21 15.89
C ALA A 191 -7.49 26.56 16.40
N ASP A 192 -7.02 25.87 17.43
CA ASP A 192 -5.69 26.08 18.04
C ASP A 192 -4.52 25.71 17.10
N PHE A 193 -4.77 24.92 16.06
CA PHE A 193 -3.78 24.55 15.05
C PHE A 193 -3.85 25.40 13.79
N THR A 194 -4.72 26.42 13.78
CA THR A 194 -4.81 27.35 12.64
C THR A 194 -3.48 28.10 12.50
N GLY A 195 -2.77 27.87 11.39
CA GLY A 195 -1.47 28.49 11.12
C GLY A 195 -0.26 27.61 11.40
N TYR A 196 -0.44 26.45 12.06
CA TYR A 196 0.61 25.45 12.16
C TYR A 196 0.91 24.88 10.78
N ARG A 197 2.19 24.66 10.49
CA ARG A 197 2.59 23.89 9.32
C ARG A 197 2.51 22.40 9.63
N CYS A 198 2.29 21.58 8.62
CA CYS A 198 2.17 20.14 8.70
C CYS A 198 3.24 19.50 7.83
N ILE A 199 4.10 18.67 8.42
CA ILE A 199 5.13 17.91 7.71
C ILE A 199 4.70 16.47 7.38
N GLY A 200 3.57 16.01 7.91
CA GLY A 200 2.98 14.73 7.57
C GLY A 200 1.73 14.39 8.37
N VAL A 201 0.83 13.61 7.77
CA VAL A 201 -0.33 13.01 8.45
C VAL A 201 -0.39 11.53 8.12
N PHE A 202 -0.60 10.70 9.12
CA PHE A 202 -0.44 9.25 8.99
C PHE A 202 -1.54 8.48 9.71
N LEU A 203 -1.99 7.38 9.13
CA LEU A 203 -2.90 6.43 9.76
C LEU A 203 -2.14 5.52 10.72
N LEU A 204 -2.69 5.38 11.92
CA LEU A 204 -2.23 4.41 12.91
C LEU A 204 -3.28 3.33 13.13
N ASP A 205 -2.85 2.17 13.62
CA ASP A 205 -3.77 1.12 14.05
C ASP A 205 -4.72 1.60 15.13
N GLY A 206 -5.89 0.96 15.21
CA GLY A 206 -6.85 1.24 16.25
C GLY A 206 -6.34 0.92 17.65
N GLY A 207 -6.86 1.61 18.66
CA GLY A 207 -6.44 1.43 20.06
C GLY A 207 -6.74 0.03 20.63
N ASP A 208 -6.20 -0.22 21.83
CA ASP A 208 -6.07 -1.49 22.60
C ASP A 208 -7.31 -2.40 22.78
N ASP A 209 -8.44 -2.12 22.16
CA ASP A 209 -9.61 -2.99 22.17
C ASP A 209 -9.44 -4.14 21.15
N GLY A 210 -8.48 -5.01 21.44
CA GLY A 210 -8.39 -6.39 20.96
C GLY A 210 -8.12 -6.58 19.48
N GLY A 211 -6.84 -6.54 19.07
CA GLY A 211 -6.27 -7.27 17.93
C GLY A 211 -6.95 -7.19 16.56
N GLY A 212 -7.91 -6.28 16.37
CA GLY A 212 -8.73 -6.19 15.17
C GLY A 212 -8.16 -5.21 14.15
N ASP A 213 -8.29 -5.56 12.86
CA ASP A 213 -7.89 -4.68 11.76
C ASP A 213 -8.50 -3.27 11.90
N ILE A 214 -7.70 -2.24 11.59
CA ILE A 214 -8.12 -0.83 11.56
C ILE A 214 -9.42 -0.61 10.77
N SER A 215 -10.31 0.23 11.29
CA SER A 215 -11.64 0.50 10.74
C SER A 215 -12.07 1.95 10.98
N LEU A 216 -13.14 2.39 10.30
CA LEU A 216 -13.72 3.72 10.54
C LEU A 216 -14.22 3.94 11.98
N SER A 217 -14.37 2.89 12.80
CA SER A 217 -14.80 3.02 14.20
C SER A 217 -13.66 3.11 15.22
N ASN A 218 -12.43 2.77 14.85
CA ASN A 218 -11.29 2.71 15.77
C ASN A 218 -9.99 3.31 15.24
N PHE A 219 -9.92 3.81 14.00
CA PHE A 219 -8.72 4.43 13.45
C PHE A 219 -8.19 5.59 14.30
N ARG A 220 -6.89 5.84 14.17
CA ARG A 220 -6.23 7.03 14.69
C ARG A 220 -5.44 7.72 13.59
N VAL A 221 -5.26 9.03 13.71
CA VAL A 221 -4.46 9.84 12.80
C VAL A 221 -3.39 10.56 13.60
N LEU A 222 -2.13 10.34 13.25
CA LEU A 222 -0.98 11.07 13.77
C LEU A 222 -0.69 12.24 12.84
N CYS A 223 -0.60 13.44 13.37
CA CYS A 223 -0.20 14.62 12.64
C CYS A 223 1.13 15.13 13.18
N ALA A 224 2.12 15.23 12.30
CA ALA A 224 3.41 15.83 12.56
C ALA A 224 3.33 17.32 12.18
N LEU A 225 3.32 18.17 13.18
CA LEU A 225 3.14 19.61 13.07
C LEU A 225 4.45 20.35 13.32
N TYR A 226 4.53 21.55 12.77
CA TYR A 226 5.67 22.45 12.89
C TYR A 226 5.15 23.87 13.09
N ASP A 227 5.36 24.41 14.28
CA ASP A 227 5.08 25.82 14.59
C ASP A 227 6.31 26.67 14.27
N LEU A 228 6.12 27.72 13.48
CA LEU A 228 7.21 28.60 13.06
C LEU A 228 6.93 30.01 13.56
N TYR A 229 7.72 30.47 14.52
CA TYR A 229 7.62 31.83 15.02
C TYR A 229 8.93 32.61 14.88
N TRP A 230 8.79 33.92 14.80
CA TRP A 230 9.91 34.85 14.68
C TRP A 230 10.27 35.38 16.07
N LEU A 231 11.45 35.01 16.57
CA LEU A 231 12.00 35.52 17.83
C LEU A 231 13.48 35.86 17.65
N ASN A 232 13.95 36.94 18.29
CA ASN A 232 15.36 37.34 18.30
C ASN A 232 16.03 37.41 16.91
N ASN A 233 15.32 37.91 15.89
CA ASN A 233 15.78 37.97 14.50
C ASN A 233 16.12 36.61 13.87
N ARG A 234 15.53 35.51 14.37
CA ARG A 234 15.65 34.17 13.80
C ARG A 234 14.28 33.52 13.69
N HIS A 235 14.14 32.64 12.70
CA HIS A 235 13.02 31.70 12.65
C HIS A 235 13.31 30.57 13.64
N ILE A 236 12.41 30.34 14.58
CA ILE A 236 12.46 29.20 15.49
C ILE A 236 11.30 28.30 15.12
N GLY A 237 11.63 27.06 14.81
CA GLY A 237 10.65 26.01 14.55
C GLY A 237 10.53 25.06 15.71
N VAL A 238 9.31 24.82 16.18
CA VAL A 238 9.01 23.83 17.22
C VAL A 238 8.17 22.73 16.60
N GLN A 239 8.70 21.51 16.64
CA GLN A 239 7.98 20.32 16.19
C GLN A 239 7.01 19.88 17.27
N SER A 240 5.85 19.39 16.86
CA SER A 240 4.84 18.87 17.77
C SER A 240 4.04 17.79 17.07
N ALA A 241 3.63 16.77 17.83
CA ALA A 241 2.80 15.71 17.30
C ALA A 241 1.45 15.71 18.03
N CYS A 242 0.36 15.51 17.28
CA CYS A 242 -0.96 15.35 17.86
C CYS A 242 -1.66 14.13 17.24
N VAL A 243 -2.54 13.51 18.02
CA VAL A 243 -3.24 12.31 17.60
C VAL A 243 -4.74 12.53 17.67
N PHE A 244 -5.41 12.35 16.55
CA PHE A 244 -6.85 12.17 16.52
C PHE A 244 -7.17 10.70 16.75
N SER A 245 -8.14 10.39 17.62
CA SER A 245 -8.66 9.04 17.78
C SER A 245 -10.14 9.00 17.46
N SER A 246 -10.55 8.12 16.55
CA SER A 246 -11.95 7.76 16.37
C SER A 246 -12.37 6.80 17.50
N GLY A 247 -13.59 6.95 18.01
CA GLY A 247 -14.09 6.08 19.07
C GLY A 247 -15.54 6.37 19.41
N SER A 248 -16.23 5.33 19.88
CA SER A 248 -17.66 5.30 20.21
C SER A 248 -18.09 6.30 21.30
N HIS A 249 -17.12 6.84 22.05
CA HIS A 249 -17.33 7.73 23.20
C HIS A 249 -17.02 9.20 22.90
N GLY A 250 -17.06 9.59 21.63
CA GLY A 250 -16.75 10.97 21.21
C GLY A 250 -15.26 11.16 20.97
N GLY A 251 -14.76 10.48 19.93
CA GLY A 251 -13.40 10.66 19.42
C GLY A 251 -12.99 12.13 19.30
N GLY A 252 -11.69 12.39 19.41
CA GLY A 252 -11.20 13.76 19.48
C GLY A 252 -9.70 13.87 19.38
N TRP A 253 -9.25 15.11 19.30
CA TRP A 253 -7.84 15.47 19.27
C TRP A 253 -7.23 15.35 20.66
N ARG A 254 -6.17 14.56 20.77
CA ARG A 254 -5.25 14.63 21.90
C ARG A 254 -4.18 15.63 21.52
N LEU A 255 -4.29 16.81 22.12
CA LEU A 255 -3.30 17.87 21.97
C LEU A 255 -1.92 17.36 22.41
N PRO A 256 -0.84 17.88 21.82
CA PRO A 256 0.49 17.60 22.29
C PRO A 256 0.53 17.90 23.79
N LYS A 257 1.03 16.97 24.61
CA LYS A 257 1.68 17.45 25.84
C LYS A 257 2.79 18.35 25.32
N SER A 258 2.79 19.61 25.71
CA SER A 258 3.95 20.47 25.49
C SER A 258 5.14 19.70 26.07
N ALA A 259 5.89 19.04 25.21
CA ALA A 259 7.23 18.65 25.54
C ALA A 259 7.92 20.00 25.66
N VAL A 260 8.12 20.45 26.89
CA VAL A 260 9.29 21.28 27.17
C VAL A 260 10.48 20.37 26.92
N ALA A 261 10.76 20.10 25.64
CA ALA A 261 11.98 19.48 25.19
C ALA A 261 12.87 20.67 24.83
N ASP A 262 13.66 21.08 25.82
CA ASP A 262 14.62 22.18 25.72
C ASP A 262 15.71 21.97 24.64
N ASP A 263 15.71 20.88 23.86
CA ASP A 263 16.94 20.43 23.17
C ASP A 263 16.88 20.24 21.63
N ILE A 264 15.73 20.35 20.93
CA ILE A 264 15.70 20.22 19.44
C ILE A 264 15.18 21.48 18.77
N GLN A 265 16.01 22.52 18.73
CA GLN A 265 15.77 23.68 17.88
C GLN A 265 16.28 23.39 16.46
N LEU A 266 15.37 23.09 15.53
CA LEU A 266 15.75 23.06 14.12
C LEU A 266 15.92 24.49 13.62
N THR A 267 17.17 24.85 13.32
CA THR A 267 17.49 26.09 12.57
C THR A 267 17.10 25.97 11.10
N ALA A 268 16.73 24.76 10.66
CA ALA A 268 16.40 24.43 9.28
C ALA A 268 15.14 25.15 8.81
N ARG A 269 15.17 25.61 7.55
CA ARG A 269 13.97 26.10 6.86
C ARG A 269 13.01 24.93 6.75
N PHE A 270 11.75 25.11 7.14
CA PHE A 270 10.69 24.10 6.99
C PHE A 270 10.67 23.44 5.59
N ASN A 271 10.99 24.22 4.55
CA ASN A 271 11.04 23.76 3.15
C ASN A 271 12.19 22.78 2.83
N ALA A 272 13.13 22.56 3.76
CA ALA A 272 14.26 21.65 3.62
C ALA A 272 13.97 20.24 4.20
N MET A 273 12.79 20.04 4.80
CA MET A 273 12.39 18.72 5.31
C MET A 273 11.62 17.95 4.26
N SER A 274 12.02 16.70 4.03
CA SER A 274 11.34 15.80 3.10
C SER A 274 11.02 14.48 3.79
N PHE A 275 9.76 14.04 3.72
CA PHE A 275 9.39 12.73 4.24
C PHE A 275 10.06 11.65 3.40
N VAL A 276 10.88 10.80 4.04
CA VAL A 276 11.63 9.75 3.35
C VAL A 276 11.05 8.37 3.57
N GLY A 277 10.19 8.19 4.58
CA GLY A 277 9.46 6.94 4.76
C GLY A 277 9.14 6.57 6.21
N ARG A 278 8.58 5.37 6.37
CA ARG A 278 8.11 4.79 7.63
C ARG A 278 8.68 3.39 7.79
N ALA A 279 9.28 3.11 8.95
CA ALA A 279 9.79 1.78 9.29
C ALA A 279 9.96 1.64 10.81
N GLY A 280 9.89 0.41 11.33
CA GLY A 280 10.20 0.15 12.74
C GLY A 280 9.35 0.90 13.76
N GLY A 281 8.13 1.31 13.42
CA GLY A 281 7.28 2.14 14.29
C GLY A 281 7.66 3.61 14.33
N CYS A 282 8.45 4.09 13.37
CA CYS A 282 8.89 5.48 13.28
C CYS A 282 8.64 6.07 11.88
N PHE A 283 8.50 7.39 11.85
CA PHE A 283 8.40 8.22 10.64
C PHE A 283 9.67 9.05 10.50
N TYR A 284 10.20 9.16 9.28
CA TYR A 284 11.50 9.76 9.04
C TYR A 284 11.42 10.89 8.02
N TRP A 285 12.08 12.00 8.33
CA TRP A 285 12.30 13.10 7.41
C TRP A 285 13.79 13.38 7.28
N GLY A 286 14.26 13.49 6.03
CA GLY A 286 15.60 14.00 5.78
C GLY A 286 15.59 15.52 5.79
N ILE A 287 16.65 16.09 6.35
CA ILE A 287 16.87 17.52 6.48
C ILE A 287 17.97 17.89 5.50
N ASP A 288 17.65 18.75 4.55
CA ASP A 288 18.61 19.28 3.57
C ASP A 288 19.37 20.46 4.20
N ASP A 289 20.24 20.16 5.18
CA ASP A 289 21.18 21.10 5.77
C ASP A 289 22.65 20.65 5.58
N GLU A 290 23.57 21.61 5.59
CA GLU A 290 24.97 21.40 5.18
C GLU A 290 25.86 20.77 6.27
N ASP A 291 25.41 20.69 7.52
CA ASP A 291 26.34 20.54 8.65
C ASP A 291 26.40 19.12 9.27
N ASP A 292 25.28 18.40 9.46
CA ASP A 292 25.30 17.14 10.25
C ASP A 292 24.66 15.91 9.58
N GLY A 293 23.82 16.07 8.56
CA GLY A 293 23.14 14.95 7.90
C GLY A 293 22.22 14.15 8.84
N ALA A 294 21.72 14.82 9.88
CA ALA A 294 20.76 14.26 10.82
C ALA A 294 19.38 14.15 10.17
N MET A 295 18.62 13.16 10.62
CA MET A 295 17.24 12.94 10.19
C MET A 295 16.30 13.15 11.37
N LEU A 296 15.17 13.81 11.11
CA LEU A 296 14.10 13.94 12.07
C LEU A 296 13.30 12.64 12.13
N VAL A 297 13.06 12.15 13.33
CA VAL A 297 12.34 10.91 13.58
C VAL A 297 11.16 11.22 14.51
N LEU A 298 9.98 10.74 14.15
CA LEU A 298 8.80 10.73 15.02
C LEU A 298 8.44 9.29 15.36
N ASP A 299 8.46 8.96 16.64
CA ASP A 299 8.04 7.63 17.12
C ASP A 299 6.51 7.53 17.18
N GLU A 300 5.96 6.48 16.59
CA GLU A 300 4.51 6.26 16.47
C GLU A 300 3.83 6.04 17.82
N THR A 301 4.53 5.44 18.77
CA THR A 301 3.96 4.99 20.06
C THR A 301 4.00 6.07 21.13
N THR A 302 5.15 6.73 21.23
CA THR A 302 5.43 7.79 22.22
C THR A 302 4.99 9.16 21.71
N THR A 303 4.88 9.34 20.38
CA THR A 303 4.63 10.62 19.69
C THR A 303 5.72 11.66 19.95
N GLU A 304 6.94 11.21 20.26
CA GLU A 304 8.09 12.06 20.53
C GLU A 304 8.99 12.21 19.30
N PHE A 305 9.53 13.41 19.12
CA PHE A 305 10.53 13.69 18.10
C PHE A 305 11.95 13.43 18.63
N SER A 306 12.80 12.93 17.75
CA SER A 306 14.24 12.77 18.01
C SER A 306 15.03 13.00 16.72
N LEU A 307 16.35 13.13 16.85
CA LEU A 307 17.27 13.20 15.73
C LEU A 307 18.11 11.92 15.69
N VAL A 308 18.26 11.35 14.49
CA VAL A 308 19.10 10.19 14.23
C VAL A 308 20.07 10.49 13.10
N THR A 309 21.33 10.10 13.29
CA THR A 309 22.37 10.20 12.26
C THR A 309 22.67 8.81 11.71
N PHE A 310 22.52 8.64 10.40
CA PHE A 310 22.91 7.40 9.72
C PHE A 310 24.42 7.39 9.46
N PRO A 311 25.04 6.20 9.33
CA PRO A 311 26.44 6.09 8.94
C PRO A 311 26.74 6.82 7.62
N ASP A 312 27.99 7.29 7.47
CA ASP A 312 28.45 8.07 6.30
C ASP A 312 28.17 7.37 4.98
N ILE A 313 28.35 6.05 4.93
CA ILE A 313 28.07 5.20 3.75
C ILE A 313 26.63 5.33 3.22
N ILE A 314 25.70 5.80 4.06
CA ILE A 314 24.28 6.00 3.75
C ILE A 314 23.99 7.49 3.53
N ARG A 315 24.50 8.39 4.40
CA ARG A 315 24.13 9.81 4.40
C ARG A 315 24.95 10.70 3.45
N GLU A 316 26.17 10.30 3.09
CA GLU A 316 27.08 11.15 2.29
C GLU A 316 26.43 11.57 0.97
N ASN A 317 26.49 12.86 0.63
CA ASN A 317 25.79 13.46 -0.52
C ASN A 317 24.29 13.15 -0.51
N TYR A 318 23.64 13.35 0.64
CA TYR A 318 22.19 13.21 0.75
C TYR A 318 21.48 14.14 -0.23
N HIS A 319 20.43 13.61 -0.86
CA HIS A 319 19.47 14.42 -1.61
C HIS A 319 18.08 13.79 -1.44
N MET A 320 17.06 14.64 -1.27
CA MET A 320 15.69 14.18 -0.98
C MET A 320 15.10 13.26 -2.04
N THR A 321 15.58 13.32 -3.28
CA THR A 321 15.09 12.45 -4.37
C THR A 321 15.86 11.13 -4.49
N THR A 322 16.95 10.92 -3.76
CA THR A 322 17.79 9.70 -3.91
C THR A 322 17.81 8.84 -2.65
N PHE A 323 16.93 9.12 -1.68
CA PHE A 323 16.89 8.46 -0.38
C PHE A 323 15.45 8.08 0.01
N ARG A 324 15.20 6.83 0.38
CA ARG A 324 13.93 6.37 0.97
C ARG A 324 14.14 5.36 2.09
N ILE A 325 13.21 5.32 3.04
CA ILE A 325 13.15 4.33 4.11
C ILE A 325 11.88 3.50 3.91
N ILE A 326 12.03 2.18 3.99
CA ILE A 326 10.90 1.25 3.89
C ILE A 326 10.96 0.22 5.01
N ALA A 327 9.81 -0.28 5.43
CA ALA A 327 9.71 -1.57 6.10
C ALA A 327 9.62 -2.65 5.01
N GLY A 328 10.56 -3.60 4.98
CA GLY A 328 10.44 -4.72 4.05
C GLY A 328 9.38 -5.73 4.49
N GLY A 329 9.13 -6.74 3.64
CA GLY A 329 8.08 -7.73 3.89
C GLY A 329 8.29 -8.61 5.13
N ASP A 330 9.52 -8.68 5.63
CA ASP A 330 9.92 -9.30 6.89
C ASP A 330 9.78 -8.37 8.11
N GLY A 331 9.34 -7.13 7.90
CA GLY A 331 9.26 -6.08 8.92
C GLY A 331 10.58 -5.37 9.21
N ALA A 332 11.70 -5.81 8.61
CA ALA A 332 13.00 -5.17 8.81
C ALA A 332 13.09 -3.84 8.08
N MET A 333 13.67 -2.85 8.76
CA MET A 333 13.93 -1.53 8.19
C MET A 333 15.00 -1.63 7.09
N ARG A 334 14.74 -1.03 5.93
CA ARG A 334 15.70 -0.89 4.85
C ARG A 334 15.82 0.57 4.41
N VAL A 335 17.05 0.96 4.08
CA VAL A 335 17.35 2.27 3.50
C VAL A 335 17.72 2.07 2.03
N LEU A 336 16.98 2.74 1.15
CA LEU A 336 17.19 2.76 -0.28
C LEU A 336 17.95 4.02 -0.66
N ARG A 337 19.05 3.85 -1.39
CA ARG A 337 19.92 4.94 -1.83
C ARG A 337 20.30 4.80 -3.28
N VAL A 338 20.24 5.88 -4.04
CA VAL A 338 20.94 5.98 -5.33
C VAL A 338 22.23 6.75 -5.08
N ILE A 339 23.37 6.13 -5.39
CA ILE A 339 24.70 6.74 -5.25
C ILE A 339 25.49 6.45 -6.53
N GLY A 340 25.88 7.47 -7.28
CA GLY A 340 26.58 7.29 -8.55
C GLY A 340 25.81 6.44 -9.56
N ASN A 341 24.47 6.56 -9.57
CA ASN A 341 23.56 5.73 -10.36
C ASN A 341 23.53 4.23 -10.00
N ASP A 342 24.03 3.86 -8.83
CA ASP A 342 23.81 2.55 -8.22
C ASP A 342 22.66 2.62 -7.22
N LEU A 343 21.61 1.83 -7.43
CA LEU A 343 20.58 1.59 -6.43
C LEU A 343 21.12 0.60 -5.39
N LYS A 344 21.25 1.06 -4.15
CA LYS A 344 21.74 0.33 -2.99
C LYS A 344 20.62 0.16 -1.97
N VAL A 345 20.52 -1.04 -1.42
CA VAL A 345 19.59 -1.39 -0.35
C VAL A 345 20.43 -1.73 0.88
N PHE A 346 20.31 -0.93 1.93
CA PHE A 346 20.96 -1.19 3.21
C PHE A 346 19.96 -1.75 4.21
N THR A 347 20.42 -2.64 5.07
CA THR A 347 19.64 -3.25 6.16
C THR A 347 20.44 -3.26 7.45
N GLN A 348 19.75 -3.31 8.59
CA GLN A 348 20.41 -3.48 9.88
C GLN A 348 20.62 -4.95 10.21
N LEU A 349 21.82 -5.30 10.67
CA LEU A 349 22.12 -6.62 11.19
C LEU A 349 21.39 -6.85 12.52
N ALA A 350 20.62 -7.94 12.59
CA ALA A 350 19.94 -8.30 13.83
C ALA A 350 20.95 -8.67 14.92
N GLY A 351 20.84 -8.04 16.09
CA GLY A 351 21.69 -8.35 17.26
C GLY A 351 23.10 -7.74 17.25
N SER A 352 23.47 -6.94 16.24
CA SER A 352 24.78 -6.25 16.19
C SER A 352 24.81 -4.88 16.87
N GLY A 353 23.70 -4.46 17.49
CA GLY A 353 23.56 -3.11 18.03
C GLY A 353 23.27 -2.04 16.98
N GLY A 354 22.73 -2.42 15.81
CA GLY A 354 22.28 -1.47 14.78
C GLY A 354 23.28 -1.19 13.66
N GLU A 355 24.23 -2.11 13.43
CA GLU A 355 25.18 -1.99 12.31
C GLU A 355 24.45 -2.12 10.95
N TRP A 356 24.75 -1.19 10.04
CA TRP A 356 24.19 -1.16 8.69
C TRP A 356 25.09 -1.87 7.69
N VAL A 357 24.50 -2.74 6.86
CA VAL A 357 25.19 -3.45 5.79
C VAL A 357 24.46 -3.30 4.46
N LEU A 358 25.23 -3.36 3.37
CA LEU A 358 24.68 -3.40 2.02
C LEU A 358 24.08 -4.79 1.74
N GLU A 359 22.76 -4.85 1.61
CA GLU A 359 22.01 -6.08 1.31
C GLU A 359 21.98 -6.35 -0.19
N LYS A 360 21.67 -5.33 -1.01
CA LYS A 360 21.47 -5.46 -2.46
C LYS A 360 22.01 -4.26 -3.22
N LEU A 361 22.43 -4.50 -4.47
CA LEU A 361 23.03 -3.50 -5.36
C LEU A 361 22.55 -3.75 -6.80
N VAL A 362 22.03 -2.72 -7.45
CA VAL A 362 21.69 -2.71 -8.87
C VAL A 362 22.38 -1.51 -9.53
N ARG A 363 23.24 -1.79 -10.51
CA ARG A 363 23.86 -0.72 -11.30
C ARG A 363 22.90 -0.30 -12.40
N LEU A 364 22.25 0.84 -12.21
CA LEU A 364 21.16 1.29 -13.08
C LEU A 364 21.61 1.46 -14.54
N PRO A 365 22.79 2.02 -14.86
CA PRO A 365 23.21 2.22 -16.25
C PRO A 365 23.31 0.91 -17.02
N GLU A 366 23.90 -0.13 -16.43
CA GLU A 366 24.06 -1.44 -17.06
C GLU A 366 22.75 -2.23 -17.08
N ALA A 367 22.01 -2.22 -15.96
CA ALA A 367 20.80 -3.01 -15.80
C ALA A 367 19.66 -2.52 -16.71
N THR A 368 19.65 -1.23 -17.04
CA THR A 368 18.60 -0.61 -17.86
C THR A 368 18.87 -0.65 -19.37
N ARG A 369 20.06 -1.05 -19.84
CA ARG A 369 20.41 -1.04 -21.29
C ARG A 369 19.44 -1.83 -22.17
N GLY A 370 18.86 -2.90 -21.63
CA GLY A 370 17.90 -3.74 -22.34
C GLY A 370 16.45 -3.20 -22.32
N LEU A 371 16.18 -2.13 -21.58
CA LEU A 371 14.84 -1.56 -21.48
C LEU A 371 14.53 -0.68 -22.70
N PRO A 372 13.30 -0.71 -23.19
CA PRO A 372 12.91 0.07 -24.35
C PRO A 372 12.98 1.57 -24.05
N GLY A 373 13.51 2.33 -25.01
CA GLY A 373 13.71 3.77 -24.89
C GLY A 373 14.88 4.16 -23.98
N HIS A 374 15.76 3.22 -23.61
CA HIS A 374 17.00 3.55 -22.91
C HIS A 374 17.90 4.45 -23.76
N GLU A 375 18.50 5.46 -23.13
CA GLU A 375 19.54 6.30 -23.72
C GLU A 375 20.69 6.46 -22.73
N GLU A 376 21.95 6.39 -23.21
CA GLU A 376 23.14 6.46 -22.34
C GLU A 376 23.19 7.75 -21.52
N ARG A 377 22.75 8.87 -22.11
CA ARG A 377 22.67 10.19 -21.46
C ARG A 377 21.85 10.24 -20.17
N TYR A 378 20.98 9.26 -19.93
CA TYR A 378 20.14 9.21 -18.73
C TYR A 378 20.94 9.12 -17.43
N PHE A 379 22.16 8.58 -17.48
CA PHE A 379 22.98 8.33 -16.29
C PHE A 379 24.35 9.03 -16.32
N GLU A 380 24.58 9.96 -17.25
CA GLU A 380 25.89 10.61 -17.43
C GLU A 380 26.14 11.79 -16.47
N GLN A 381 25.12 12.61 -16.22
CA GLN A 381 25.30 13.91 -15.53
C GLN A 381 24.88 13.88 -14.07
N ASN A 382 23.75 13.24 -13.79
CA ASN A 382 23.06 13.31 -12.51
C ASN A 382 22.61 11.91 -12.08
N GLU A 383 22.37 11.77 -10.78
CA GLU A 383 21.80 10.55 -10.24
C GLU A 383 20.33 10.39 -10.65
N ALA A 384 19.89 9.15 -10.82
CA ALA A 384 18.50 8.78 -10.94
C ALA A 384 17.75 9.08 -9.64
N MET A 385 16.48 9.45 -9.76
CA MET A 385 15.61 9.79 -8.65
C MET A 385 14.73 8.60 -8.28
N ILE A 386 14.56 8.36 -6.99
CA ILE A 386 13.53 7.49 -6.42
C ILE A 386 12.23 8.29 -6.36
N VAL A 387 11.24 7.86 -7.14
CA VAL A 387 9.91 8.48 -7.19
C VAL A 387 9.05 7.93 -6.06
N ALA A 388 9.01 6.61 -5.90
CA ALA A 388 8.27 5.92 -4.86
C ALA A 388 8.96 4.61 -4.50
N ALA A 389 8.74 4.12 -3.28
CA ALA A 389 9.25 2.83 -2.85
C ALA A 389 8.34 2.22 -1.79
N ASP A 390 8.19 0.90 -1.84
CA ASP A 390 7.55 0.10 -0.80
C ASP A 390 8.34 -1.19 -0.56
N ALA A 391 7.76 -2.15 0.18
CA ALA A 391 8.39 -3.43 0.45
C ALA A 391 8.62 -4.31 -0.79
N ALA A 392 7.89 -4.08 -1.88
CA ALA A 392 7.86 -4.92 -3.07
C ALA A 392 8.72 -4.35 -4.20
N TYR A 393 8.74 -3.04 -4.41
CA TYR A 393 9.49 -2.42 -5.51
C TYR A 393 9.97 -0.99 -5.21
N VAL A 394 10.91 -0.54 -6.03
CA VAL A 394 11.36 0.86 -6.10
C VAL A 394 11.03 1.40 -7.48
N LEU A 395 10.33 2.52 -7.57
CA LEU A 395 10.07 3.25 -8.82
C LEU A 395 11.12 4.36 -8.97
N LEU A 396 11.80 4.36 -10.11
CA LEU A 396 12.88 5.30 -10.42
C LEU A 396 12.64 6.00 -11.74
N THR A 397 13.28 7.16 -11.89
CA THR A 397 13.38 7.88 -13.15
C THR A 397 14.75 8.56 -13.25
N PRO A 398 15.36 8.62 -14.45
CA PRO A 398 16.49 9.50 -14.70
C PRO A 398 16.12 10.95 -14.38
N SER A 399 17.03 11.70 -13.80
CA SER A 399 16.79 13.12 -13.47
C SER A 399 16.67 14.00 -14.71
N VAL A 400 17.31 13.62 -15.82
CA VAL A 400 17.27 14.33 -17.10
C VAL A 400 16.02 14.02 -17.95
N GLU A 401 15.34 12.90 -17.68
CA GLU A 401 14.12 12.47 -18.38
C GLU A 401 13.13 11.90 -17.38
N LYS A 402 12.23 12.77 -16.89
CA LYS A 402 11.29 12.48 -15.80
C LYS A 402 10.10 11.62 -16.21
N THR A 403 9.87 11.46 -17.52
CA THR A 403 8.79 10.63 -18.07
C THR A 403 9.22 9.17 -18.28
N TRP A 404 10.52 8.89 -18.17
CA TRP A 404 11.07 7.55 -18.33
C TRP A 404 11.14 6.79 -17.01
N LEU A 405 9.95 6.39 -16.52
CA LEU A 405 9.78 5.65 -15.28
C LEU A 405 10.05 4.14 -15.46
N PHE A 406 10.82 3.54 -14.54
CA PHE A 406 11.00 2.10 -14.46
C PHE A 406 11.04 1.66 -13.00
N SER A 407 10.74 0.39 -12.72
CA SER A 407 10.80 -0.14 -11.37
C SER A 407 11.77 -1.30 -11.23
N VAL A 408 12.31 -1.45 -10.03
CA VAL A 408 13.13 -2.58 -9.60
C VAL A 408 12.34 -3.36 -8.56
N GLU A 409 12.04 -4.63 -8.82
CA GLU A 409 11.42 -5.52 -7.84
C GLU A 409 12.45 -5.87 -6.75
N LEU A 410 12.12 -5.58 -5.49
CA LEU A 410 13.08 -5.67 -4.39
C LEU A 410 13.43 -7.12 -4.01
N GLU A 411 12.59 -8.10 -4.33
CA GLU A 411 12.91 -9.50 -4.04
C GLU A 411 13.95 -10.04 -5.03
N THR A 412 13.64 -9.94 -6.32
CA THR A 412 14.40 -10.56 -7.42
C THR A 412 15.46 -9.65 -8.04
N MET A 413 15.41 -8.34 -7.75
CA MET A 413 16.21 -7.30 -8.40
C MET A 413 15.99 -7.23 -9.91
N THR A 414 14.81 -7.65 -10.38
CA THR A 414 14.44 -7.55 -11.79
C THR A 414 13.90 -6.17 -12.12
N LEU A 415 14.16 -5.72 -13.36
CA LEU A 415 13.72 -4.41 -13.84
C LEU A 415 12.47 -4.57 -14.70
N GLU A 416 11.50 -3.69 -14.48
CA GLU A 416 10.27 -3.64 -15.25
C GLU A 416 10.02 -2.23 -15.77
N ARG A 417 9.68 -2.11 -17.06
CA ARG A 417 9.29 -0.82 -17.69
C ARG A 417 7.79 -0.74 -17.98
N HIS A 418 7.18 -1.83 -18.41
CA HIS A 418 5.80 -1.87 -18.92
C HIS A 418 4.73 -2.17 -17.87
N HIS A 419 5.11 -2.39 -16.62
CA HIS A 419 4.15 -2.60 -15.55
C HIS A 419 3.26 -1.35 -15.37
N GLU A 420 1.96 -1.53 -15.09
CA GLU A 420 0.97 -0.44 -15.02
C GLU A 420 1.40 0.67 -14.04
N ARG A 421 1.98 0.28 -12.90
CA ARG A 421 2.54 1.19 -11.88
C ARG A 421 3.55 2.21 -12.42
N ASN A 422 4.29 1.88 -13.48
CA ASN A 422 5.30 2.75 -14.06
C ASN A 422 4.72 3.81 -15.02
N LYS A 423 3.38 3.95 -15.06
CA LYS A 423 2.71 5.05 -15.76
C LYS A 423 2.49 6.27 -14.88
N TYR A 424 2.67 6.14 -13.56
CA TYR A 424 2.31 7.15 -12.60
C TYR A 424 3.54 7.62 -11.83
N ALA A 425 3.97 8.86 -12.11
CA ALA A 425 5.11 9.48 -11.44
C ALA A 425 4.69 10.04 -10.07
N GLY A 426 4.40 9.17 -9.10
CA GLY A 426 3.99 9.57 -7.76
C GLY A 426 3.96 8.41 -6.79
N VAL A 427 3.51 8.71 -5.57
CA VAL A 427 3.42 7.74 -4.48
C VAL A 427 2.31 6.72 -4.78
N ALA A 428 2.56 5.46 -4.43
CA ALA A 428 1.58 4.39 -4.50
C ALA A 428 1.15 3.99 -3.08
N TYR A 429 -0.15 4.09 -2.81
CA TYR A 429 -0.74 3.77 -1.52
C TYR A 429 -1.38 2.38 -1.56
N PRO A 430 -0.85 1.37 -0.84
CA PRO A 430 -1.42 0.03 -0.86
C PRO A 430 -2.82 0.02 -0.23
N TYR A 431 -3.76 -0.64 -0.91
CA TYR A 431 -5.10 -0.87 -0.40
C TYR A 431 -5.28 -2.33 -0.01
N GLU A 432 -5.30 -2.57 1.29
CA GLU A 432 -5.62 -3.89 1.85
C GLU A 432 -7.13 -4.12 1.86
N LEU A 433 -7.57 -5.28 1.36
CA LEU A 433 -8.98 -5.63 1.39
C LEU A 433 -9.38 -6.03 2.81
N PRO A 434 -10.31 -5.32 3.49
CA PRO A 434 -10.78 -5.72 4.80
C PRO A 434 -11.69 -6.95 4.65
N LEU A 435 -11.08 -8.14 4.62
CA LEU A 435 -11.70 -9.41 4.22
C LEU A 435 -13.03 -9.67 4.94
N LEU A 436 -13.06 -9.54 6.27
CA LEU A 436 -14.28 -9.79 7.04
C LEU A 436 -15.43 -8.85 6.64
N ARG A 437 -15.14 -7.57 6.40
CA ARG A 437 -16.14 -6.59 5.96
C ARG A 437 -16.54 -6.84 4.51
N ALA A 438 -15.57 -7.19 3.66
CA ALA A 438 -15.81 -7.57 2.28
C ALA A 438 -16.73 -8.79 2.16
N LEU A 439 -16.68 -9.74 3.09
CA LEU A 439 -17.56 -10.91 3.16
C LEU A 439 -18.98 -10.59 3.66
N HIS A 440 -19.13 -9.52 4.44
CA HIS A 440 -20.43 -9.05 4.94
C HIS A 440 -21.13 -8.04 4.00
N ALA A 441 -20.37 -7.20 3.30
CA ALA A 441 -20.90 -6.09 2.48
C ALA A 441 -21.69 -6.54 1.24
N GLY A 442 -21.27 -7.59 0.56
CA GLY A 442 -21.90 -8.09 -0.66
C GLY A 442 -23.23 -8.84 -0.45
N GLY A 443 -23.78 -8.83 0.77
CA GLY A 443 -25.20 -9.12 0.99
C GLY A 443 -26.15 -8.03 0.45
N ARG A 444 -25.64 -6.82 0.17
CA ARG A 444 -26.46 -5.66 -0.26
C ARG A 444 -26.70 -5.55 -1.78
N TYR A 445 -26.11 -6.41 -2.60
CA TYR A 445 -26.11 -6.23 -4.06
C TYR A 445 -26.27 -7.55 -4.83
N ARG A 446 -27.26 -8.37 -4.43
CA ARG A 446 -27.83 -9.40 -5.32
C ARG A 446 -28.99 -8.82 -6.12
#